data_AF-A0A0C3P1X6-F1
#
_entry.id   AF-A0A0C3P1X6-F1
#
_cell.length_a   1.000
_cell.length_b   1.000
_cell.length_c   1.000
_cell.angle_alpha   90.00
_cell.angle_beta   90.00
_cell.angle_gamma   90.00
#
_symmetry.space_group_name_H-M   'P 1'
#
loop_
_entity.id
_entity.type
_entity.pdbx_description
1 polymer ?
#
loop_
_entity_poly.entity_id
_entity_poly.type
_entity_poly.pdbx_seq_one_letter_code
_entity_poly.pdbx_strand_id
1 'polypeptide(L)'
;GHGSHITKEMHQLAIKNNIELFCLPPHMTHELQPLDVGIFCLLQHTWQKQCDEVLEATGEEIMREDFINQYMTACTKAFMSEIIFKAWKNSGIHPLNPH
;
A
#
# COMPACT_ATOMS: atom_id res chain seq x y z
N GLY A 1 -12.22 -4.99 9.56
CA GLY A 1 -11.64 -3.62 9.47
C GLY A 1 -11.64 -2.94 10.83
N HIS A 2 -10.69 -2.04 11.11
CA HIS A 2 -10.66 -1.27 12.35
C HIS A 2 -11.83 -0.27 12.40
N GLY A 3 -12.42 -0.03 13.58
CA GLY A 3 -13.68 0.71 13.73
C GLY A 3 -13.65 2.15 13.22
N SER A 4 -12.47 2.77 13.13
CA SER A 4 -12.29 4.10 12.55
C SER A 4 -12.52 4.16 11.02
N HIS A 5 -12.46 3.03 10.31
CA HIS A 5 -12.59 2.98 8.85
C HIS A 5 -13.99 2.56 8.36
N ILE A 6 -14.94 2.36 9.27
CA ILE A 6 -16.29 1.88 8.96
C ILE A 6 -17.32 2.75 9.69
N THR A 7 -17.17 4.07 9.60
CA THR A 7 -18.18 4.98 10.13
C THR A 7 -19.41 5.00 9.23
N LYS A 8 -20.55 5.40 9.79
CA LYS A 8 -21.80 5.51 9.04
C LYS A 8 -21.68 6.51 7.88
N GLU A 9 -20.93 7.59 8.11
CA GLU A 9 -20.69 8.66 7.13
C GLU A 9 -19.86 8.13 5.94
N MET A 10 -18.81 7.33 6.20
CA MET A 10 -18.03 6.70 5.14
C MET A 10 -18.88 5.74 4.30
N HIS A 11 -19.71 4.93 4.95
CA HIS A 11 -20.61 4.00 4.25
C HIS A 11 -21.64 4.73 3.39
N GLN A 12 -22.25 5.79 3.92
CA GLN A 12 -23.19 6.62 3.16
C GLN A 12 -22.52 7.29 1.96
N LEU A 13 -21.29 7.78 2.14
CA LEU A 13 -20.53 8.39 1.05
C LEU A 13 -20.16 7.36 -0.03
N ALA A 14 -19.78 6.14 0.36
CA ALA A 14 -19.47 5.07 -0.57
C ALA A 14 -20.70 4.67 -1.41
N ILE A 15 -21.86 4.48 -0.78
CA ILE A 15 -23.13 4.22 -1.48
C ILE A 15 -23.44 5.34 -2.47
N LYS A 16 -23.34 6.60 -2.04
CA LYS A 16 -23.63 7.77 -2.89
C LYS A 16 -22.76 7.81 -4.14
N ASN A 17 -21.52 7.29 -4.07
CA ASN A 17 -20.57 7.27 -5.17
C ASN A 17 -20.50 5.91 -5.88
N ASN A 18 -21.41 4.98 -5.59
CA ASN A 18 -21.41 3.63 -6.15
C ASN A 18 -20.10 2.86 -5.93
N ILE A 19 -19.52 3.02 -4.73
CA ILE A 19 -18.30 2.33 -4.28
C ILE A 19 -18.71 1.22 -3.31
N GLU A 20 -18.29 -0.01 -3.59
CA GLU A 20 -18.46 -1.15 -2.68
C GLU A 20 -17.30 -1.22 -1.69
N LEU A 21 -17.60 -1.18 -0.39
CA LEU A 21 -16.59 -1.26 0.66
C LEU A 21 -16.33 -2.71 1.05
N PHE A 22 -15.17 -3.24 0.70
CA PHE A 22 -14.76 -4.58 1.12
C PHE A 22 -14.17 -4.55 2.54
N CYS A 23 -14.85 -5.19 3.49
CA CYS A 23 -14.40 -5.26 4.87
C CYS A 23 -13.71 -6.61 5.14
N LEU A 24 -12.39 -6.59 5.32
CA LEU A 24 -11.65 -7.78 5.73
C LEU A 24 -12.08 -8.26 7.13
N PRO A 25 -12.17 -9.59 7.35
CA PRO A 25 -12.38 -10.16 8.68
C PRO A 25 -11.32 -9.64 9.67
N PRO A 26 -11.66 -9.58 10.97
CA PRO A 26 -10.71 -9.14 11.99
C PRO A 26 -9.46 -10.04 11.99
N HIS A 27 -8.29 -9.45 12.26
CA HIS A 27 -6.98 -10.11 12.33
C HIS A 27 -6.45 -10.75 11.03
N MET A 28 -7.15 -10.63 9.90
CA MET A 28 -6.75 -11.21 8.62
C MET A 28 -5.99 -10.25 7.69
N THR A 29 -5.59 -9.07 8.19
CA THR A 29 -4.86 -8.07 7.39
C THR A 29 -3.60 -8.65 6.76
N HIS A 30 -2.79 -9.37 7.54
CA HIS A 30 -1.55 -9.98 7.07
C HIS A 30 -1.74 -11.11 6.04
N GLU A 31 -2.95 -11.65 5.90
CA GLU A 31 -3.27 -12.72 4.95
C GLU A 31 -4.00 -12.22 3.71
N LEU A 32 -4.95 -11.29 3.90
CA LEU A 32 -5.92 -10.91 2.87
C LEU A 32 -5.73 -9.48 2.36
N GLN A 33 -4.93 -8.64 3.00
CA GLN A 33 -4.71 -7.27 2.55
C GLN A 33 -3.54 -7.23 1.55
N PRO A 34 -3.78 -6.95 0.25
CA PRO A 34 -2.73 -7.01 -0.77
C PRO A 34 -1.53 -6.10 -0.43
N LEU A 35 -1.80 -4.93 0.15
CA LEU A 35 -0.74 -4.00 0.55
C LEU A 35 0.21 -4.61 1.57
N ASP A 36 -0.31 -5.27 2.62
CA ASP A 36 0.49 -5.91 3.65
C ASP A 36 1.18 -7.18 3.14
N VAL A 37 0.50 -7.96 2.30
CA VAL A 37 1.03 -9.23 1.76
C VAL A 37 2.21 -9.02 0.81
N GLY A 38 2.21 -7.93 0.02
CA GLY A 38 3.19 -7.80 -1.06
C GLY A 38 3.84 -6.43 -1.24
N ILE A 39 3.20 -5.33 -0.83
CA ILE A 39 3.65 -3.99 -1.21
C ILE A 39 4.44 -3.30 -0.10
N PHE A 40 4.00 -3.37 1.15
CA PHE A 40 4.62 -2.61 2.25
C PHE A 40 6.04 -3.07 2.56
N CYS A 41 6.32 -4.37 2.48
CA CYS A 41 7.69 -4.88 2.62
C CYS A 41 8.61 -4.26 1.55
N LEU A 42 8.19 -4.31 0.27
CA LEU A 42 8.97 -3.74 -0.81
C LEU A 42 9.14 -2.22 -0.67
N LEU A 43 8.07 -1.51 -0.29
CA LEU A 43 8.12 -0.07 -0.06
C LEU A 43 9.07 0.31 1.08
N GLN A 44 9.10 -0.46 2.16
CA GLN A 44 10.05 -0.24 3.26
C GLN A 44 11.49 -0.39 2.76
N HIS A 45 11.77 -1.43 1.97
CA HIS A 45 13.09 -1.63 1.37
C HIS A 45 13.49 -0.53 0.39
N THR A 46 12.58 -0.11 -0.50
CA THR A 46 12.87 0.95 -1.47
C THR A 46 13.02 2.31 -0.79
N TRP A 47 12.26 2.57 0.27
CA TRP A 47 12.39 3.78 1.07
C TRP A 47 13.72 3.86 1.79
N GLN A 48 14.14 2.77 2.45
CA GLN A 48 15.47 2.71 3.08
C GLN A 48 16.56 2.99 2.06
N LYS A 49 16.50 2.31 0.90
CA LYS A 49 17.47 2.52 -0.18
C LYS A 49 17.48 3.97 -0.67
N GLN A 50 16.31 4.61 -0.78
CA GLN A 50 16.23 6.03 -1.18
C GLN A 50 16.90 6.95 -0.16
N CYS A 51 16.73 6.68 1.14
CA CYS A 51 17.41 7.42 2.20
C CYS A 51 18.93 7.26 2.09
N ASP A 52 19.41 6.03 1.91
CA ASP A 52 20.83 5.73 1.78
C ASP A 52 21.43 6.41 0.53
N GLU A 53 20.73 6.38 -0.61
CA GLU A 53 21.14 7.04 -1.86
C GLU A 53 21.27 8.57 -1.68
N VAL A 54 20.34 9.22 -0.97
CA VAL A 54 20.41 10.66 -0.70
C VAL A 54 21.56 10.99 0.24
N LEU A 55 21.73 10.21 1.31
CA LEU A 55 22.82 10.40 2.26
C LEU A 55 24.20 10.24 1.61
N GLU A 56 24.36 9.22 0.76
CA GLU A 56 25.61 8.99 0.04
C GLU A 56 25.92 10.11 -0.96
N ALA A 57 24.90 10.63 -1.66
CA ALA A 57 25.07 11.66 -2.68
C ALA A 57 25.30 13.07 -2.11
N THR A 58 24.67 13.40 -0.97
CA THR A 58 24.66 14.75 -0.41
C THR A 58 25.46 14.91 0.86
N GLY A 59 25.72 13.80 1.58
CA GLY A 59 26.29 13.80 2.92
C GLY A 59 25.28 14.15 4.02
N GLU A 60 24.00 14.36 3.68
CA GLU A 60 22.95 14.77 4.61
C GLU A 60 21.72 13.85 4.52
N GLU A 61 20.98 13.75 5.63
CA GLU A 61 19.69 13.03 5.64
C GLU A 61 18.61 13.82 4.88
N ILE A 62 17.55 13.12 4.46
CA ILE A 62 16.41 13.75 3.78
C ILE A 62 15.77 14.80 4.69
N MET A 63 15.78 16.05 4.24
CA MET A 63 15.11 17.14 4.94
C MET A 63 13.58 17.00 4.89
N ARG A 64 12.91 17.57 5.90
CA ARG A 64 11.45 17.52 6.02
C ARG A 64 10.73 18.03 4.77
N GLU A 65 11.26 19.08 4.15
CA GLU A 65 10.69 19.69 2.94
C GLU A 65 10.76 18.76 1.71
N ASP A 66 11.76 17.89 1.66
CA ASP A 66 11.96 16.92 0.56
C ASP A 66 11.30 15.57 0.82
N PHE A 67 10.86 15.30 2.06
CA PHE A 67 10.31 14.01 2.47
C PHE A 67 9.26 13.49 1.48
N ILE A 68 8.29 14.32 1.10
CA ILE A 68 7.21 13.91 0.19
C ILE A 68 7.77 13.52 -1.18
N ASN A 69 8.67 14.32 -1.74
CA ASN A 69 9.23 14.06 -3.06
C ASN A 69 10.07 12.76 -3.07
N GLN A 70 10.89 12.57 -2.04
CA GLN A 70 11.71 11.36 -1.90
C GLN A 70 10.84 10.12 -1.66
N TYR A 71 9.83 10.24 -0.80
CA TYR A 71 8.92 9.14 -0.49
C TYR A 71 8.11 8.72 -1.73
N MET A 72 7.64 9.69 -2.52
CA MET A 72 6.97 9.40 -3.80
C MET A 72 7.89 8.70 -4.80
N THR A 73 9.19 9.02 -4.79
CA THR A 73 10.19 8.30 -5.59
C THR A 73 10.35 6.84 -5.14
N ALA A 74 10.31 6.57 -3.83
CA ALA A 74 10.31 5.19 -3.33
C ALA A 74 9.00 4.44 -3.67
N CYS A 75 7.86 5.14 -3.64
CA CYS A 75 6.56 4.60 -4.04
C CYS A 75 6.54 4.20 -5.53
N THR A 76 7.04 5.03 -6.45
CA THR A 76 7.05 4.66 -7.88
C THR A 76 7.92 3.43 -8.15
N LYS A 77 8.98 3.22 -7.37
CA LYS A 77 9.82 2.01 -7.42
C LYS A 77 9.12 0.78 -6.83
N ALA A 78 8.31 0.93 -5.78
CA ALA A 78 7.64 -0.18 -5.10
C ALA A 78 6.31 -0.61 -5.75
N PHE A 79 5.52 0.34 -6.24
CA PHE A 79 4.19 0.11 -6.80
C PHE A 79 4.24 -0.23 -8.30
N MET A 80 4.99 -1.26 -8.65
CA MET A 80 5.02 -1.79 -10.02
C MET A 80 3.80 -2.68 -10.28
N SER A 81 3.24 -2.62 -11.49
CA SER A 81 2.05 -3.40 -11.86
C SER A 81 2.22 -4.90 -11.58
N GLU A 82 3.39 -5.46 -11.86
CA GLU A 82 3.69 -6.87 -11.58
C GLU A 82 3.57 -7.22 -10.09
N ILE A 83 4.12 -6.37 -9.21
CA ILE A 83 4.07 -6.59 -7.75
C ILE A 83 2.63 -6.43 -7.26
N ILE A 84 1.88 -5.46 -7.79
CA ILE A 84 0.47 -5.27 -7.49
C ILE A 84 -0.32 -6.55 -7.84
N PHE A 85 -0.20 -7.05 -9.08
CA PHE A 85 -0.90 -8.28 -9.49
C PHE A 85 -0.53 -9.49 -8.62
N LYS A 86 0.76 -9.64 -8.28
CA LYS A 86 1.23 -10.71 -7.42
C LYS A 86 0.69 -10.58 -5.99
N ALA A 87 0.62 -9.37 -5.44
CA ALA A 87 0.07 -9.11 -4.12
C ALA A 87 -1.41 -9.47 -4.03
N TRP A 88 -2.21 -9.07 -5.03
CA TRP A 88 -3.62 -9.47 -5.13
C TRP A 88 -3.77 -10.99 -5.22
N LYS A 89 -2.97 -11.65 -6.07
CA LYS A 89 -2.98 -13.12 -6.17
C LYS A 89 -2.64 -13.81 -4.85
N ASN A 90 -1.58 -13.35 -4.17
CA ASN A 90 -1.12 -13.95 -2.92
C ASN A 90 -2.11 -13.72 -1.76
N SER A 91 -2.86 -12.61 -1.80
CA SER A 91 -3.92 -12.33 -0.82
C SER A 91 -5.20 -13.17 -1.02
N GLY A 92 -5.22 -14.07 -2.00
CA GLY A 92 -6.41 -14.84 -2.37
C GLY A 92 -7.51 -14.03 -3.07
N ILE A 93 -7.31 -12.72 -3.26
CA ILE A 93 -8.20 -11.82 -3.98
C ILE A 93 -7.76 -11.75 -5.45
N HIS A 94 -7.85 -12.89 -6.12
CA HIS A 94 -7.70 -13.02 -7.57
C HIS A 94 -9.05 -13.46 -8.15
N PRO A 95 -9.40 -13.10 -9.39
CA PRO A 95 -10.53 -13.72 -10.04
C PRO A 95 -10.42 -15.24 -9.90
N LEU A 96 -11.48 -15.87 -9.43
CA LEU A 96 -11.59 -17.32 -9.38
C LEU A 96 -11.43 -17.78 -10.82
N ASN A 97 -10.28 -18.41 -11.15
CA ASN A 97 -10.11 -19.01 -12.47
C ASN A 97 -11.04 -20.24 -12.48
N PRO A 98 -12.19 -20.18 -13.17
CA PRO A 98 -13.18 -21.26 -13.14
C PRO A 98 -12.86 -22.34 -14.19
N HIS A 99 -11.65 -22.30 -14.76
CA HIS A 99 -11.16 -23.18 -15.82
C HIS A 99 -9.89 -23.91 -15.36
#